data_AF-X1GWX9-F1
#
_entry.id   AF-X1GWX9-F1
#
_cell.length_a   1.000
_cell.length_b   1.000
_cell.length_c   1.000
_cell.angle_alpha   90.00
_cell.angle_beta   90.00
_cell.angle_gamma   90.00
#
_symmetry.space_group_name_H-M   'P 1'
#
loop_
_entity.id
_entity.type
_entity.pdbx_description
1 polymer ?
#
loop_
_entity_poly.entity_id
_entity_poly.type
_entity_poly.pdbx_seq_one_letter_code
_entity_poly.pdbx_strand_id
1 'polypeptide(L)'
;NYITIRHPNNYVTNYGHLSCFAKGLKKGEKVEQGEIIGYVGSTGLSTGPHLDFSISKNGGKVDFLKLKLPAAFSVDPQYLTKFHEVKNKLLSDLESSALLGLSLE
;
A
#
# COMPACT_ATOMS: atom_id res chain seq x y z
N ASN A 1 -19.69 -2.28 6.62
CA ASN A 1 -18.31 -2.79 6.48
C ASN A 1 -17.36 -1.64 6.27
N TYR A 2 -16.16 -1.71 6.86
CA TYR A 2 -15.22 -0.60 6.89
C TYR A 2 -13.78 -1.11 6.98
N ILE A 3 -12.87 -0.51 6.22
CA ILE A 3 -11.44 -0.84 6.24
C ILE A 3 -10.64 0.41 6.59
N THR A 4 -9.63 0.25 7.44
CA THR A 4 -8.61 1.26 7.72
C THR A 4 -7.25 0.72 7.30
N ILE A 5 -6.51 1.51 6.51
CA ILE A 5 -5.13 1.21 6.11
C ILE A 5 -4.22 2.28 6.69
N ARG A 6 -3.17 1.83 7.39
CA ARG A 6 -2.06 2.69 7.80
C ARG A 6 -0.97 2.65 6.75
N HIS A 7 -0.49 3.82 6.38
CA HIS A 7 0.55 4.02 5.37
C HIS A 7 1.81 4.59 6.03
N PRO A 8 2.96 4.55 5.34
CA PRO A 8 4.13 5.33 5.74
C PRO A 8 3.82 6.82 5.94
N ASN A 9 4.71 7.55 6.61
CA ASN A 9 4.57 8.99 6.86
C ASN A 9 3.29 9.40 7.60
N ASN A 10 2.76 8.52 8.45
CA ASN A 10 1.59 8.73 9.31
C ASN A 10 0.30 9.08 8.54
N TYR A 11 0.16 8.59 7.31
CA TYR A 11 -1.12 8.63 6.62
C TYR A 11 -2.00 7.45 7.02
N VAL A 12 -3.29 7.70 7.12
CA VAL A 12 -4.30 6.66 7.34
C VAL A 12 -5.45 6.89 6.38
N THR A 13 -5.79 5.90 5.57
CA THR A 13 -6.98 5.93 4.72
C THR A 13 -8.06 5.03 5.25
N ASN A 14 -9.31 5.40 4.97
CA ASN A 14 -10.50 4.72 5.39
C ASN A 14 -11.44 4.50 4.21
N TYR A 15 -12.10 3.35 4.19
CA TYR A 15 -12.99 2.91 3.12
C TYR A 15 -14.29 2.41 3.76
N GLY A 16 -15.34 3.21 3.67
CA GLY A 16 -16.65 2.96 4.24
C GLY A 16 -17.68 2.45 3.23
N HIS A 17 -18.86 2.12 3.74
CA HIS A 17 -20.04 1.65 3.00
C HIS A 17 -19.85 0.37 2.18
N LEU A 18 -18.75 -0.37 2.37
CA LEU A 18 -18.43 -1.55 1.59
C LEU A 18 -19.52 -2.63 1.69
N SER A 19 -19.78 -3.36 0.61
CA SER A 19 -20.68 -4.52 0.60
C SER A 19 -20.00 -5.75 1.21
N CYS A 20 -18.73 -5.97 0.89
CA CYS A 20 -17.90 -7.03 1.45
C CYS A 20 -16.40 -6.69 1.37
N PHE A 21 -15.60 -7.44 2.15
CA PHE A 21 -14.15 -7.39 2.10
C PHE A 21 -13.60 -8.32 1.00
N ALA A 22 -12.39 -8.06 0.54
CA ALA A 22 -11.70 -8.96 -0.38
C ALA A 22 -11.49 -10.34 0.26
N LYS A 23 -11.55 -11.39 -0.56
CA LYS A 23 -11.41 -12.77 -0.08
C LYS A 23 -10.00 -12.96 0.50
N GLY A 24 -9.93 -13.52 1.71
CA GLY A 24 -8.66 -13.81 2.38
C GLY A 24 -8.10 -12.66 3.21
N LEU A 25 -8.62 -11.44 3.05
CA LEU A 25 -8.15 -10.26 3.77
C LEU A 25 -8.36 -10.40 5.28
N LYS A 26 -7.31 -10.15 6.06
CA LYS A 26 -7.32 -10.21 7.53
C LYS A 26 -6.80 -8.92 8.15
N LYS A 27 -7.23 -8.65 9.38
CA LYS A 27 -6.72 -7.52 10.16
C LYS A 27 -5.22 -7.71 10.42
N GLY A 28 -4.44 -6.67 10.14
CA GLY A 28 -2.99 -6.65 10.33
C GLY A 28 -2.19 -7.14 9.12
N GLU A 29 -2.88 -7.60 8.07
CA GLU A 29 -2.26 -7.94 6.80
C GLU A 29 -1.68 -6.69 6.11
N LYS A 30 -0.54 -6.87 5.44
CA LYS A 30 0.05 -5.85 4.58
C LYS A 30 -0.61 -5.95 3.21
N VAL A 31 -0.95 -4.80 2.64
CA VAL A 31 -1.53 -4.72 1.30
C VAL A 31 -0.68 -3.82 0.43
N GLU A 32 -0.68 -4.08 -0.88
CA GLU A 32 0.06 -3.31 -1.87
C GLU A 32 -0.82 -2.22 -2.50
N GLN A 33 -0.17 -1.19 -3.06
CA GLN A 33 -0.89 -0.18 -3.81
C GLN A 33 -1.54 -0.80 -5.05
N GLY A 34 -2.85 -0.61 -5.20
CA GLY A 34 -3.64 -1.19 -6.29
C GLY A 34 -4.28 -2.53 -5.96
N GLU A 35 -3.98 -3.11 -4.80
CA GLU A 35 -4.62 -4.34 -4.34
C GLU A 35 -6.10 -4.13 -4.03
N ILE A 36 -6.94 -5.11 -4.40
CA ILE A 36 -8.37 -5.10 -4.08
C ILE A 36 -8.55 -5.47 -2.60
N ILE A 37 -9.07 -4.53 -1.82
CA ILE A 37 -9.33 -4.71 -0.38
C ILE A 37 -10.82 -4.94 -0.06
N GLY A 38 -11.72 -4.62 -0.99
CA GLY A 38 -13.16 -4.75 -0.77
C GLY A 38 -13.97 -4.19 -1.94
N TYR A 39 -15.28 -4.27 -1.79
CA TYR A 39 -16.23 -3.93 -2.86
C TYR A 39 -17.24 -2.89 -2.38
N VAL A 40 -17.61 -1.96 -3.28
CA VAL A 40 -18.59 -0.91 -2.98
C VAL A 40 -19.93 -1.51 -2.59
N GLY A 41 -20.63 -0.85 -1.68
CA GLY A 41 -21.97 -1.20 -1.25
C GLY A 41 -22.70 0.02 -0.72
N SER A 42 -23.69 -0.21 0.13
CA SER A 42 -24.45 0.84 0.82
C SER A 42 -24.69 0.44 2.29
N THR A 43 -23.66 -0.11 2.95
CA THR A 43 -23.79 -0.53 4.35
C THR A 43 -23.66 0.65 5.32
N GLY A 44 -24.34 0.56 6.48
CA GLY A 44 -24.32 1.62 7.49
C GLY A 44 -25.21 2.81 7.12
N LEU A 45 -24.85 4.01 7.59
CA LEU A 45 -25.56 5.24 7.26
C LEU A 45 -25.20 5.69 5.85
N SER A 46 -25.97 5.24 4.86
CA SER A 46 -25.73 5.49 3.43
C SER A 46 -27.05 5.75 2.72
N THR A 47 -27.06 6.67 1.75
CA THR A 47 -28.24 7.01 0.95
C THR A 47 -28.34 6.19 -0.35
N GLY A 48 -27.29 5.45 -0.71
CA GLY A 48 -27.22 4.62 -1.91
C GLY A 48 -25.80 4.08 -2.14
N PRO A 49 -25.57 3.24 -3.15
CA PRO A 49 -24.26 2.62 -3.35
C PRO A 49 -23.16 3.62 -3.70
N HIS A 50 -22.19 3.80 -2.79
CA HIS A 50 -21.01 4.65 -3.01
C HIS A 50 -19.87 4.28 -2.07
N LEU A 51 -18.68 4.81 -2.35
CA LEU A 51 -17.52 4.69 -1.47
C LEU A 51 -17.39 5.93 -0.60
N ASP A 52 -17.40 5.77 0.72
CA ASP A 52 -16.92 6.81 1.64
C ASP A 52 -15.41 6.64 1.82
N PHE A 53 -14.64 7.50 1.15
CA PHE A 53 -13.19 7.54 1.26
C PHE A 53 -12.76 8.74 2.09
N SER A 54 -11.93 8.50 3.11
CA SER A 54 -11.26 9.57 3.84
C SER A 54 -9.80 9.27 4.08
N ILE A 55 -9.01 10.32 4.19
CA ILE A 55 -7.59 10.27 4.53
C ILE A 55 -7.33 11.20 5.70
N SER A 56 -6.40 10.79 6.56
CA SER A 56 -5.89 11.61 7.65
C SER A 56 -4.36 11.55 7.65
N LYS A 57 -3.74 12.62 8.13
CA LYS A 57 -2.30 12.75 8.33
C LYS A 57 -2.05 13.22 9.76
N ASN A 58 -1.21 12.52 10.51
CA ASN A 58 -0.91 12.87 11.90
C ASN A 58 -2.18 13.03 12.77
N GLY A 59 -3.20 12.19 12.53
CA GLY A 59 -4.48 12.22 13.25
C GLY A 59 -5.50 13.26 12.78
N GLY A 60 -5.12 14.22 11.93
CA GLY A 60 -6.04 15.19 11.35
C GLY A 60 -6.60 14.75 10.00
N LYS A 61 -7.91 14.91 9.77
CA LYS A 61 -8.51 14.70 8.44
C LYS A 61 -7.96 15.73 7.45
N VAL A 62 -7.69 15.29 6.23
CA VAL A 62 -7.14 16.14 5.17
C VAL A 62 -7.97 15.99 3.91
N ASP A 63 -8.07 17.09 3.15
CA ASP A 63 -8.75 17.13 1.87
C ASP A 63 -7.90 16.38 0.82
N PHE A 64 -8.31 15.17 0.45
CA PHE A 64 -7.57 14.33 -0.49
C PHE A 64 -7.44 14.95 -1.88
N LEU A 65 -8.38 15.81 -2.29
CA LEU A 65 -8.33 16.47 -3.59
C LEU A 65 -7.23 17.54 -3.67
N LYS A 66 -6.80 18.05 -2.52
CA LYS A 66 -5.74 19.07 -2.42
C LYS A 66 -4.39 18.47 -2.03
N LEU A 67 -4.33 17.17 -1.81
CA LEU A 67 -3.14 16.52 -1.31
C LEU A 67 -2.12 16.33 -2.44
N LYS A 68 -0.95 16.94 -2.28
CA LYS A 68 0.21 16.63 -3.12
C LYS A 68 0.89 15.38 -2.56
N LEU A 69 0.42 14.21 -2.97
CA LEU A 69 1.12 12.96 -2.73
C LEU A 69 2.29 12.90 -3.70
N PRO A 70 3.56 12.94 -3.23
CA PRO A 70 4.67 12.73 -4.14
C PRO A 70 4.55 11.31 -4.68
N ALA A 71 4.37 11.18 -6.00
CA ALA A 71 4.64 9.91 -6.64
C ALA A 71 6.11 9.57 -6.37
N ALA A 72 6.41 8.29 -6.15
CA ALA A 72 7.81 7.88 -6.15
C ALA A 72 8.42 8.28 -7.49
N PHE A 73 9.49 9.07 -7.47
CA PHE A 73 10.21 9.38 -8.70
C PHE A 73 10.73 8.06 -9.28
N SER A 74 10.44 7.82 -10.55
CA SER A 74 11.11 6.74 -11.27
C SER A 74 12.59 7.07 -11.42
N VAL A 75 13.42 6.04 -11.51
CA VAL A 75 14.84 6.23 -11.86
C VAL A 75 14.88 6.93 -13.22
N ASP A 76 15.65 8.02 -13.31
CA ASP A 76 15.86 8.73 -14.57
C ASP A 76 16.33 7.73 -15.64
N PRO A 77 15.72 7.72 -16.85
CA PRO A 77 16.07 6.78 -17.91
C PRO A 77 17.57 6.68 -18.19
N GLN A 78 18.33 7.76 -18.04
CA GLN A 78 19.77 7.76 -18.28
C GLN A 78 20.54 6.86 -17.28
N TYR A 79 19.99 6.63 -16.09
CA TYR A 79 20.60 5.80 -15.05
C TYR A 79 20.00 4.40 -14.95
N LEU A 80 18.98 4.05 -15.75
CA LEU A 80 18.30 2.76 -15.62
C LEU A 80 19.23 1.56 -15.79
N THR A 81 20.09 1.59 -16.81
CA THR A 81 21.07 0.51 -17.02
C THR A 81 21.95 0.32 -15.79
N LYS A 82 22.50 1.42 -15.26
CA LYS A 82 23.39 1.35 -14.10
C LYS A 82 22.66 0.93 -12.83
N PHE A 83 21.44 1.41 -12.64
CA PHE A 83 20.57 1.00 -11.56
C PHE A 83 20.32 -0.52 -11.60
N HIS A 84 20.00 -1.08 -12.76
CA HIS A 84 19.78 -2.51 -12.92
C HIS A 84 21.03 -3.34 -12.63
N GLU A 85 22.21 -2.91 -13.10
CA GLU A 85 23.48 -3.59 -12.78
C GLU A 85 23.72 -3.67 -11.27
N VAL A 86 23.62 -2.53 -10.57
CA VAL A 86 23.87 -2.45 -9.13
C VAL A 86 22.81 -3.25 -8.36
N LYS A 87 21.53 -3.10 -8.73
CA LYS A 87 20.42 -3.84 -8.13
C LYS A 87 20.63 -5.34 -8.24
N ASN A 88 20.95 -5.84 -9.44
CA ASN A 88 21.13 -7.27 -9.67
C ASN A 88 22.32 -7.84 -8.90
N LYS A 89 23.43 -7.08 -8.82
CA LYS A 89 24.58 -7.47 -8.00
C LYS A 89 24.22 -7.58 -6.53
N LEU A 90 23.60 -6.55 -5.95
CA LEU A 90 23.21 -6.53 -4.54
C LEU A 90 22.20 -7.63 -4.20
N LEU A 91 21.25 -7.93 -5.09
CA LEU A 91 20.30 -9.03 -4.90
C LEU A 91 21.03 -10.38 -4.89
N SER A 92 21.96 -10.61 -5.82
CA SER A 92 22.78 -11.83 -5.85
C SER A 92 23.61 -12.00 -4.56
N ASP A 93 24.16 -10.90 -4.03
CA ASP A 93 24.95 -10.93 -2.79
C ASP A 93 24.07 -11.29 -1.58
N LEU A 94 22.84 -10.73 -1.51
CA LEU A 94 21.87 -11.04 -0.45
C LEU A 94 21.40 -12.51 -0.50
N GLU A 95 21.10 -13.03 -1.69
CA GLU A 95 20.71 -14.42 -1.88
C GLU A 95 21.83 -15.39 -1.50
N SER A 96 23.07 -15.09 -1.89
CA SER A 96 24.24 -15.91 -1.56
C SER A 96 24.54 -15.91 -0.06
N SER A 97 24.37 -14.77 0.60
CA SER A 97 24.51 -14.63 2.06
C SER A 97 23.41 -15.40 2.82
N ALA A 98 22.17 -15.34 2.35
CA ALA A 98 21.06 -16.10 2.93
C ALA A 98 21.26 -17.63 2.80
N LEU A 99 21.81 -18.09 1.68
CA LEU A 99 22.17 -19.50 1.46
C LEU A 99 23.31 -19.97 2.38
N LEU A 100 24.30 -19.12 2.66
CA LEU A 100 25.37 -19.40 3.62
C LEU A 100 24.86 -19.47 5.07
N GLY A 101 23.89 -18.62 5.43
CA GLY A 101 23.26 -18.64 6.74
C GLY A 101 22.40 -19.89 7.02
N LEU A 102 21.76 -20.45 5.99
CA LEU A 102 20.97 -21.69 6.06
C LEU A 102 21.83 -22.98 6.02
N SER A 103 23.11 -22.88 5.69
CA SER A 103 24.03 -24.03 5.63
C SER A 103 24.85 -24.23 6.91
N LEU A 104 24.68 -23.36 7.91
CA LEU A 104 25.44 -23.37 9.18
C LEU A 104 24.60 -23.82 10.39
N GLU A 105 23.41 -24.37 10.19
CA GLU A 105 22.59 -25.04 11.21
C GLU A 105 22.58 -26.57 11.04
#